data_AF-A0A3P9H564-F1
#
_entry.id   AF-A0A3P9H564-F1
#
_cell.length_a   1.000
_cell.length_b   1.000
_cell.length_c   1.000
_cell.angle_alpha   90.00
_cell.angle_beta   90.00
_cell.angle_gamma   90.00
#
_symmetry.space_group_name_H-M   'P 1'
#
loop_
_entity.id
_entity.type
_entity.pdbx_description
1 polymer ?
#
loop_
_entity_poly.entity_id
_entity_poly.type
_entity_poly.pdbx_seq_one_letter_code
_entity_poly.pdbx_strand_id
1 'polypeptide(L)'
;MTSRRRILAVCLFFVSGNIFSNPNYIFYYTCKTFGSGVFQNFNGSAYYMRSSCRYYLTHFTHDNFECSIIVQRDKDSLLMSRVEIIINGLITVLEAKSITVKSESISLPYDQTYLQIFDYGVYKRLMSKLIPLTVTWNNVTGGIETLWVELEQELKPDTTGLCSSNGSQGISNRKNMALTFQNEITTHL
;
A
#
# COMPACT_ATOMS: atom_id res chain seq x y z
N MET A 1 21.70 1.11 -71.00
CA MET A 1 21.79 0.36 -69.72
C MET A 1 22.82 1.01 -68.82
N THR A 2 22.41 1.55 -67.68
CA THR A 2 23.11 1.53 -66.37
C THR A 2 22.39 2.49 -65.42
N SER A 3 21.45 1.93 -64.64
CA SER A 3 20.68 2.65 -63.61
C SER A 3 21.50 2.68 -62.32
N ARG A 4 21.87 3.88 -61.87
CA ARG A 4 22.70 4.10 -60.68
C ARG A 4 21.79 4.20 -59.46
N ARG A 5 21.56 3.09 -58.76
CA ARG A 5 20.80 3.07 -57.48
C ARG A 5 21.64 3.71 -56.38
N ARG A 6 21.17 4.83 -55.81
CA ARG A 6 21.72 5.44 -54.59
C ARG A 6 21.03 4.80 -53.38
N ILE A 7 21.76 3.99 -52.63
CA ILE A 7 21.29 3.44 -51.35
C ILE A 7 21.62 4.48 -50.28
N LEU A 8 20.59 5.15 -49.76
CA LEU A 8 20.69 6.00 -48.58
C LEU A 8 20.86 5.10 -47.36
N ALA A 9 22.06 5.08 -46.79
CA ALA A 9 22.33 4.40 -45.52
C ALA A 9 21.64 5.18 -44.39
N VAL A 10 20.56 4.63 -43.85
CA VAL A 10 19.90 5.14 -42.65
C VAL A 10 20.67 4.58 -41.45
N CYS A 11 21.50 5.40 -40.83
CA CYS A 11 22.12 5.05 -39.54
C CYS A 11 21.04 5.01 -38.46
N LEU A 12 20.54 3.81 -38.16
CA LEU A 12 19.77 3.56 -36.95
C LEU A 12 20.73 3.60 -35.76
N PHE A 13 20.86 4.77 -35.13
CA PHE A 13 21.49 4.88 -33.82
C PHE A 13 20.58 4.20 -32.81
N PHE A 14 20.84 2.92 -32.53
CA PHE A 14 20.32 2.29 -31.32
C PHE A 14 21.00 2.96 -30.14
N VAL A 15 20.39 4.03 -29.62
CA VAL A 15 20.73 4.52 -28.29
C VAL A 15 20.22 3.45 -27.33
N SER A 16 21.07 2.48 -27.01
CA SER A 16 20.89 1.63 -25.84
C SER A 16 21.04 2.53 -24.61
N GLY A 17 19.96 3.24 -24.30
CA GLY A 17 19.82 3.97 -23.04
C GLY A 17 19.84 2.96 -21.91
N ASN A 18 21.03 2.71 -21.36
CA ASN A 18 21.13 2.11 -20.05
C ASN A 18 20.50 3.11 -19.07
N ILE A 19 19.29 2.81 -18.61
CA ILE A 19 18.69 3.52 -17.47
C ILE A 19 19.51 3.10 -16.26
N PHE A 20 20.57 3.84 -15.97
CA PHE A 20 21.27 3.76 -14.69
C PHE A 20 20.32 4.35 -13.64
N SER A 21 19.63 3.48 -12.90
CA SER A 21 18.92 3.90 -11.69
C SER A 21 19.94 4.44 -10.70
N ASN A 22 19.81 5.70 -10.32
CA ASN A 22 20.64 6.31 -9.29
C ASN A 22 20.32 5.62 -7.95
N PRO A 23 21.31 5.05 -7.23
CA PRO A 23 21.09 4.26 -6.02
C PRO A 23 20.55 5.05 -4.81
N ASN A 24 20.29 6.35 -4.96
CA ASN A 24 19.85 7.23 -3.86
C ASN A 24 18.38 7.68 -3.96
N TYR A 25 17.55 7.04 -4.79
CA TYR A 25 16.12 7.36 -4.82
C TYR A 25 15.38 6.64 -3.69
N ILE A 26 14.93 7.41 -2.69
CA ILE A 26 13.99 6.92 -1.68
C ILE A 26 12.60 6.93 -2.29
N PHE A 27 11.94 5.78 -2.32
CA PHE A 27 10.56 5.65 -2.77
C PHE A 27 9.59 5.91 -1.62
N TYR A 28 8.60 6.78 -1.86
CA TYR A 28 7.50 7.03 -0.94
C TYR A 28 6.22 6.46 -1.53
N TYR A 29 5.65 5.48 -0.84
CA TYR A 29 4.36 4.91 -1.23
C TYR A 29 3.29 5.31 -0.22
N THR A 30 2.17 5.81 -0.74
CA THR A 30 1.05 6.27 0.08
C THR A 30 -0.20 5.49 -0.23
N CYS A 31 -0.77 4.85 0.79
CA CYS A 31 -2.11 4.29 0.73
C CYS A 31 -3.06 5.13 1.59
N LYS A 32 -4.29 5.37 1.11
CA LYS A 32 -5.30 6.14 1.83
C LYS A 32 -6.62 5.39 1.86
N THR A 33 -7.36 5.52 2.95
CA THR A 33 -8.79 5.23 2.96
C THR A 33 -9.54 6.34 3.67
N PHE A 34 -10.69 6.73 3.13
CA PHE A 34 -11.45 7.85 3.65
C PHE A 34 -12.94 7.75 3.34
N GLY A 35 -13.72 8.52 4.08
CA GLY A 35 -15.17 8.54 3.98
C GLY A 35 -15.76 7.14 4.16
N SER A 36 -16.82 6.85 3.41
CA SER A 36 -17.64 5.64 3.54
C SER A 36 -17.09 4.38 2.86
N GLY A 37 -15.86 4.42 2.32
CA GLY A 37 -15.28 3.25 1.64
C GLY A 37 -14.39 3.56 0.44
N VAL A 38 -13.85 4.77 0.31
CA VAL A 38 -12.86 5.06 -0.75
C VAL A 38 -11.50 4.57 -0.31
N PHE A 39 -10.77 3.97 -1.23
CA PHE A 39 -9.40 3.51 -1.05
C PHE A 39 -8.54 4.06 -2.19
N GLN A 40 -7.30 4.44 -1.88
CA GLN A 40 -6.23 4.69 -2.82
C GLN A 40 -5.09 3.73 -2.47
N ASN A 41 -4.71 2.85 -3.39
CA ASN A 41 -3.63 1.90 -3.16
C ASN A 41 -2.24 2.57 -3.30
N PHE A 42 -1.17 1.82 -3.03
CA PHE A 42 0.19 2.33 -3.10
C PHE A 42 0.63 2.75 -4.52
N ASN A 43 -0.04 2.27 -5.57
CA ASN A 43 0.18 2.70 -6.96
C ASN A 43 -0.58 3.98 -7.33
N GLY A 44 -1.34 4.55 -6.38
CA GLY A 44 -2.17 5.74 -6.62
C GLY A 44 -3.55 5.44 -7.24
N SER A 45 -3.88 4.18 -7.53
CA SER A 45 -5.19 3.80 -8.06
C SER A 45 -6.25 3.87 -6.98
N ALA A 46 -7.35 4.57 -7.25
CA ALA A 46 -8.47 4.70 -6.34
C ALA A 46 -9.65 3.80 -6.71
N TYR A 47 -10.34 3.24 -5.71
CA TYR A 47 -11.55 2.44 -5.88
C TYR A 47 -12.44 2.54 -4.65
N TYR A 48 -13.68 2.07 -4.79
CA TYR A 48 -14.67 2.06 -3.71
C TYR A 48 -15.00 0.64 -3.28
N MET A 49 -15.00 0.40 -1.97
CA MET A 49 -15.46 -0.85 -1.37
C MET A 49 -16.22 -0.55 -0.08
N ARG A 50 -17.48 -0.98 -0.03
CA ARG A 50 -18.30 -0.89 1.18
C ARG A 50 -18.24 -2.22 1.93
N SER A 51 -17.69 -2.20 3.14
CA SER A 51 -17.70 -3.37 4.03
C SER A 51 -17.63 -2.94 5.48
N SER A 52 -18.43 -3.59 6.32
CA SER A 52 -18.37 -3.52 7.78
C SER A 52 -17.73 -4.78 8.37
N CYS A 53 -16.91 -5.50 7.60
CA CYS A 53 -16.08 -6.59 8.13
C CYS A 53 -14.69 -6.09 8.46
N ARG A 54 -13.93 -6.85 9.26
CA ARG A 54 -12.50 -6.61 9.46
C ARG A 54 -11.77 -6.98 8.18
N TYR A 55 -10.87 -6.12 7.72
CA TYR A 55 -10.01 -6.42 6.58
C TYR A 55 -8.61 -5.83 6.79
N TYR A 56 -7.63 -6.48 6.18
CA TYR A 56 -6.27 -5.95 6.08
C TYR A 56 -6.28 -4.79 5.09
N LEU A 57 -6.03 -3.58 5.61
CA LEU A 57 -5.70 -2.44 4.77
C LEU A 57 -4.36 -2.71 4.09
N THR A 58 -3.35 -3.12 4.87
CA THR A 58 -2.09 -3.63 4.33
C THR A 58 -1.43 -4.60 5.31
N HIS A 59 -0.66 -5.54 4.76
CA HIS A 59 0.24 -6.40 5.50
C HIS A 59 1.54 -6.57 4.68
N PHE A 60 2.68 -6.42 5.33
CA PHE A 60 4.01 -6.53 4.70
C PHE A 60 5.10 -6.81 5.74
N THR A 61 6.29 -7.17 5.26
CA THR A 61 7.48 -7.42 6.10
C THR A 61 8.61 -6.46 5.76
N HIS A 62 9.21 -5.79 6.75
CA HIS A 62 10.43 -4.97 6.58
C HIS A 62 11.52 -5.50 7.50
N ASP A 63 12.67 -5.90 6.96
CA ASP A 63 13.82 -6.44 7.72
C ASP A 63 13.45 -7.48 8.81
N ASN A 64 12.58 -8.43 8.43
CA ASN A 64 12.00 -9.47 9.30
C ASN A 64 10.99 -8.99 10.35
N PHE A 65 10.65 -7.71 10.36
CA PHE A 65 9.56 -7.16 11.16
C PHE A 65 8.26 -7.16 10.36
N GLU A 66 7.28 -7.91 10.84
CA GLU A 66 5.94 -7.92 10.26
C GLU A 66 5.17 -6.66 10.66
N CYS A 67 4.42 -6.11 9.70
CA CYS A 67 3.48 -5.02 9.92
C CYS A 67 2.11 -5.37 9.36
N SER A 68 1.07 -5.18 10.17
CA SER A 68 -0.33 -5.32 9.73
C SER A 68 -1.13 -4.10 10.15
N ILE A 69 -1.91 -3.55 9.21
CA ILE A 69 -2.90 -2.52 9.50
C ILE A 69 -4.28 -3.08 9.15
N ILE A 70 -5.11 -3.26 10.16
CA ILE A 70 -6.44 -3.87 10.04
C ILE A 70 -7.48 -2.81 10.34
N VAL A 71 -8.49 -2.70 9.49
CA VAL A 71 -9.55 -1.70 9.61
C VAL A 71 -10.90 -2.40 9.75
N GLN A 72 -11.72 -1.86 10.65
CA GLN A 72 -13.12 -2.20 10.84
C GLN A 72 -13.95 -0.92 10.70
N ARG A 73 -14.95 -0.96 9.82
CA ARG A 73 -15.93 0.12 9.68
C ARG A 73 -17.19 -0.18 10.46
N ASP A 74 -17.80 0.86 11.00
CA ASP A 74 -19.14 0.77 11.55
C ASP A 74 -20.17 0.45 10.44
N LYS A 75 -21.24 -0.27 10.80
CA LYS A 75 -22.22 -0.76 9.82
C LYS A 75 -23.06 0.37 9.23
N ASP A 76 -23.37 1.38 10.05
CA ASP A 76 -24.33 2.42 9.72
C ASP A 76 -23.62 3.68 9.22
N SER A 77 -22.67 4.20 10.02
CA SER A 77 -21.92 5.42 9.68
C SER A 77 -20.84 5.19 8.60
N LEU A 78 -20.36 3.94 8.45
CA LEU A 78 -19.25 3.55 7.55
C LEU A 78 -17.92 4.25 7.84
N LEU A 79 -17.85 5.05 8.91
CA LEU A 79 -16.61 5.54 9.45
C LEU A 79 -15.82 4.37 10.02
N MET A 80 -14.50 4.50 10.06
CA MET A 80 -13.65 3.49 10.67
C MET A 80 -13.85 3.56 12.19
N SER A 81 -14.47 2.52 12.75
CA SER A 81 -14.75 2.44 14.19
C SER A 81 -13.54 1.93 14.97
N ARG A 82 -12.71 1.10 14.33
CA ARG A 82 -11.49 0.55 14.92
C ARG A 82 -10.40 0.34 13.87
N VAL A 83 -9.20 0.79 14.18
CA VAL A 83 -7.99 0.53 13.38
C VAL A 83 -6.95 -0.12 14.29
N GLU A 84 -6.44 -1.27 13.89
CA GLU A 84 -5.36 -1.95 14.61
C GLU A 84 -4.08 -1.86 13.79
N ILE A 85 -3.04 -1.32 14.40
CA ILE A 85 -1.70 -1.19 13.83
C ILE A 85 -0.80 -2.11 14.64
N ILE A 86 -0.32 -3.17 13.99
CA ILE A 86 0.49 -4.21 14.61
C ILE A 86 1.87 -4.14 13.97
N ILE A 87 2.88 -3.78 14.75
CA ILE A 87 4.27 -3.67 14.27
C ILE A 87 5.12 -4.59 15.15
N ASN A 88 5.62 -5.69 14.58
CA ASN A 88 6.40 -6.68 15.31
C ASN A 88 5.73 -7.13 16.63
N GLY A 89 4.43 -7.45 16.57
CA GLY A 89 3.62 -7.85 17.72
C GLY A 89 3.21 -6.71 18.67
N LEU A 90 3.74 -5.49 18.53
CA LEU A 90 3.25 -4.33 19.27
C LEU A 90 1.91 -3.87 18.68
N ILE A 91 0.82 -4.05 19.45
CA ILE A 91 -0.53 -3.68 19.03
C ILE A 91 -0.85 -2.27 19.50
N THR A 92 -1.20 -1.41 18.54
CA THR A 92 -1.81 -0.09 18.78
C THR A 92 -3.23 -0.10 18.22
N VAL A 93 -4.21 0.26 19.04
CA VAL A 93 -5.62 0.36 18.62
C VAL A 93 -6.05 1.81 18.61
N LEU A 94 -6.63 2.23 17.49
CA LEU A 94 -7.21 3.55 17.31
C LEU A 94 -8.74 3.42 17.28
N GLU A 95 -9.39 4.23 18.11
CA GLU A 95 -10.83 4.41 18.14
C GLU A 95 -11.13 5.92 18.20
N ALA A 96 -12.39 6.32 18.01
CA ALA A 96 -12.76 7.73 17.87
C ALA A 96 -12.29 8.64 19.02
N LYS A 97 -12.21 8.11 20.24
CA LYS A 97 -11.90 8.87 21.47
C LYS A 97 -10.70 8.33 22.26
N SER A 98 -10.12 7.22 21.84
CA SER A 98 -9.10 6.49 22.58
C SER A 98 -8.01 5.99 21.65
N ILE A 99 -6.80 5.99 22.17
CA ILE A 99 -5.64 5.32 21.58
C ILE A 99 -5.14 4.39 22.67
N THR A 100 -4.99 3.12 22.35
CA THR A 100 -4.38 2.15 23.28
C THR A 100 -3.13 1.56 22.66
N VAL A 101 -2.09 1.37 23.48
CA VAL A 101 -0.85 0.69 23.12
C VAL A 101 -0.65 -0.41 24.14
N LYS A 102 -0.47 -1.67 23.70
CA LYS A 102 -0.43 -2.84 24.61
C LYS A 102 -1.65 -2.94 25.54
N SER A 103 -2.83 -2.59 25.02
CA SER A 103 -4.10 -2.56 25.77
C SER A 103 -4.19 -1.51 26.89
N GLU A 104 -3.23 -0.60 26.99
CA GLU A 104 -3.25 0.52 27.93
C GLU A 104 -3.61 1.81 27.19
N SER A 105 -4.54 2.60 27.76
CA SER A 105 -4.90 3.91 27.21
C SER A 105 -3.76 4.90 27.39
N ILE A 106 -3.44 5.66 26.34
CA ILE A 106 -2.33 6.63 26.36
C ILE A 106 -2.83 8.07 26.20
N SER A 107 -2.01 9.02 26.64
CA SER A 107 -2.14 10.44 26.33
C SER A 107 -1.08 10.85 25.31
N LEU A 108 -1.39 11.85 24.49
CA LEU A 108 -0.41 12.43 23.56
C LEU A 108 0.35 13.60 24.22
N PRO A 109 1.63 13.82 23.84
CA PRO A 109 2.44 12.95 23.00
C PRO A 109 2.82 11.66 23.74
N TYR A 110 2.90 10.57 22.99
CA TYR A 110 3.35 9.27 23.48
C TYR A 110 4.66 8.92 22.78
N ASP A 111 5.72 8.75 23.55
CA ASP A 111 7.04 8.40 23.04
C ASP A 111 7.61 7.21 23.82
N GLN A 112 7.92 6.13 23.10
CA GLN A 112 8.53 4.91 23.61
C GLN A 112 9.59 4.41 22.64
N THR A 113 10.29 3.33 23.01
CA THR A 113 11.43 2.76 22.27
C THR A 113 11.17 2.55 20.79
N TYR A 114 9.98 2.04 20.41
CA TYR A 114 9.69 1.64 19.03
C TYR A 114 8.62 2.50 18.35
N LEU A 115 8.04 3.46 19.07
CA LEU A 115 6.81 4.12 18.65
C LEU A 115 6.75 5.56 19.15
N GLN A 116 6.37 6.47 18.27
CA GLN A 116 5.97 7.83 18.60
C GLN A 116 4.53 8.07 18.11
N ILE A 117 3.72 8.71 18.96
CA ILE A 117 2.38 9.16 18.60
C ILE A 117 2.20 10.60 19.07
N PHE A 118 1.76 11.49 18.20
CA PHE A 118 1.65 12.92 18.50
C PHE A 118 0.56 13.59 17.64
N ASP A 119 0.16 14.79 18.04
CA ASP A 119 -0.74 15.63 17.25
C ASP A 119 0.02 16.25 16.06
N TYR A 120 -0.57 16.17 14.87
CA TYR A 120 -0.02 16.65 13.61
C TYR A 120 -1.03 17.58 12.92
N GLY A 121 -1.07 18.83 13.38
CA GLY A 121 -2.11 19.79 12.98
C GLY A 121 -3.49 19.34 13.45
N VAL A 122 -4.45 19.20 12.53
CA VAL A 122 -5.78 18.65 12.82
C VAL A 122 -5.78 17.11 12.88
N TYR A 123 -4.67 16.47 12.51
CA TYR A 123 -4.52 15.03 12.47
C TYR A 123 -3.78 14.51 13.71
N LYS A 124 -3.76 13.19 13.84
CA LYS A 124 -2.87 12.46 14.73
C LYS A 124 -1.92 11.61 13.90
N ARG A 125 -0.69 11.44 14.37
CA ARG A 125 0.33 10.72 13.62
C ARG A 125 1.06 9.73 14.52
N LEU A 126 1.23 8.52 14.00
CA LEU A 126 2.05 7.46 14.54
C LEU A 126 3.26 7.28 13.62
N MET A 127 4.45 7.29 14.20
CA MET A 127 5.71 6.98 13.52
C MET A 127 6.33 5.75 14.19
N SER A 128 6.68 4.76 13.37
CA SER A 128 7.50 3.64 13.84
C SER A 128 8.96 4.07 13.88
N LYS A 129 9.65 3.70 14.96
CA LYS A 129 11.12 3.79 15.04
C LYS A 129 11.82 2.50 14.61
N LEU A 130 11.04 1.44 14.34
CA LEU A 130 11.54 0.11 13.99
C LEU A 130 11.57 -0.11 12.48
N ILE A 131 10.58 0.43 11.76
CA ILE A 131 10.43 0.30 10.31
C ILE A 131 10.07 1.67 9.71
N PRO A 132 10.35 1.93 8.43
CA PRO A 132 10.04 3.21 7.77
C PRO A 132 8.54 3.33 7.45
N LEU A 133 7.72 3.40 8.49
CA LEU A 133 6.26 3.45 8.46
C LEU A 133 5.73 4.67 9.22
N THR A 134 4.86 5.42 8.56
CA THR A 134 4.03 6.46 9.20
C THR A 134 2.55 6.16 8.96
N VAL A 135 1.73 6.32 10.00
CA VAL A 135 0.27 6.21 9.92
C VAL A 135 -0.35 7.50 10.43
N THR A 136 -1.18 8.14 9.61
CA THR A 136 -1.82 9.41 9.96
C THR A 136 -3.34 9.33 9.86
N TRP A 137 -3.94 9.89 10.90
CA TRP A 137 -5.32 9.89 11.35
C TRP A 137 -6.16 11.15 11.39
N ASN A 138 -7.43 11.15 10.98
CA ASN A 138 -8.37 12.18 11.47
C ASN A 138 -9.59 11.56 12.15
N ASN A 139 -9.92 12.08 13.34
CA ASN A 139 -11.14 11.71 14.05
C ASN A 139 -12.23 12.74 13.76
N VAL A 140 -13.45 12.25 13.57
CA VAL A 140 -14.67 13.06 13.53
C VAL A 140 -15.65 12.51 14.56
N THR A 141 -16.77 13.20 14.78
CA THR A 141 -17.85 12.68 15.63
C THR A 141 -18.34 11.34 15.07
N GLY A 142 -18.13 10.26 15.83
CA GLY A 142 -18.60 8.91 15.50
C GLY A 142 -17.53 7.94 14.98
N GLY A 143 -16.32 8.40 14.60
CA GLY A 143 -15.30 7.50 14.08
C GLY A 143 -14.07 8.20 13.50
N ILE A 144 -13.25 7.41 12.81
CA ILE A 144 -12.10 7.89 12.06
C ILE A 144 -12.54 8.07 10.60
N GLU A 145 -12.42 9.29 10.08
CA GLU A 145 -12.87 9.66 8.73
C GLU A 145 -11.81 9.35 7.69
N THR A 146 -10.55 9.66 8.00
CA THR A 146 -9.42 9.51 7.08
C THR A 146 -8.28 8.77 7.76
N LEU A 147 -7.68 7.83 7.04
CA LEU A 147 -6.49 7.10 7.45
C LEU A 147 -5.56 7.01 6.25
N TRP A 148 -4.28 7.34 6.42
CA TRP A 148 -3.28 7.04 5.41
C TRP A 148 -2.00 6.46 5.99
N VAL A 149 -1.36 5.67 5.15
CA VAL A 149 -0.17 4.87 5.46
C VAL A 149 0.90 5.29 4.47
N GLU A 150 2.04 5.70 5.00
CA GLU A 150 3.20 6.13 4.25
C GLU A 150 4.34 5.14 4.52
N LEU A 151 4.91 4.59 3.44
CA LEU A 151 6.07 3.71 3.46
C LEU A 151 7.24 4.44 2.79
N GLU A 152 8.35 4.55 3.49
CA GLU A 152 9.61 5.11 2.97
C GLU A 152 10.58 3.96 2.65
N GLN A 153 10.16 3.10 1.73
CA GLN A 153 10.90 1.91 1.29
C GLN A 153 10.36 1.44 -0.06
N GLU A 154 11.10 0.57 -0.75
CA GLU A 154 10.57 -0.13 -1.91
C GLU A 154 9.40 -1.05 -1.54
N LEU A 155 8.33 -1.03 -2.33
CA LEU A 155 7.16 -1.87 -2.08
C LEU A 155 7.49 -3.33 -2.40
N LYS A 156 7.51 -4.18 -1.38
CA LYS A 156 7.85 -5.59 -1.58
C LYS A 156 6.70 -6.37 -2.25
N PRO A 157 7.01 -7.38 -3.09
CA PRO A 157 5.99 -8.20 -3.78
C PRO A 157 5.06 -8.98 -2.84
N ASP A 158 5.48 -9.24 -1.60
CA ASP A 158 4.70 -9.90 -0.55
C ASP A 158 3.72 -8.96 0.18
N THR A 159 3.68 -7.68 -0.21
CA THR A 159 2.70 -6.72 0.32
C THR A 159 1.28 -7.15 -0.08
N THR A 160 0.46 -7.50 0.91
CA THR A 160 -0.94 -7.93 0.74
C THR A 160 -1.92 -6.92 1.36
N GLY A 161 -3.22 -7.15 1.15
CA GLY A 161 -4.30 -6.27 1.60
C GLY A 161 -4.76 -5.27 0.53
N LEU A 162 -5.72 -4.44 0.91
CA LEU A 162 -6.41 -3.50 0.01
C LEU A 162 -5.50 -2.41 -0.57
N CYS A 163 -4.40 -2.08 0.09
CA CYS A 163 -3.40 -1.14 -0.39
C CYS A 163 -2.41 -1.74 -1.40
N SER A 164 -2.40 -3.07 -1.59
CA SER A 164 -1.42 -3.72 -2.45
C SER A 164 -1.49 -3.18 -3.88
N SER A 165 -0.30 -3.06 -4.51
CA SER A 165 -0.12 -2.69 -5.92
C SER A 165 -0.83 -3.66 -6.87
N ASN A 166 -1.11 -4.88 -6.41
CA ASN A 166 -1.79 -5.93 -7.17
C ASN A 166 -3.32 -5.74 -7.28
N GLY A 167 -3.88 -4.61 -6.83
CA GLY A 167 -5.27 -4.21 -7.13
C GLY A 167 -5.58 -4.08 -8.63
N SER A 168 -4.56 -4.14 -9.50
CA SER A 168 -4.68 -4.27 -10.96
C SER A 168 -4.15 -5.60 -11.51
N GLN A 169 -4.06 -6.67 -10.71
CA GLN A 169 -3.91 -8.05 -11.22
C GLN A 169 -5.25 -8.71 -11.58
N GLY A 170 -6.30 -7.93 -11.80
CA GLY A 170 -7.47 -8.35 -12.57
C GLY A 170 -7.24 -8.38 -14.09
N ILE A 171 -6.13 -7.83 -14.63
CA ILE A 171 -5.90 -7.72 -16.10
C ILE A 171 -4.43 -7.99 -16.50
N SER A 172 -3.60 -8.69 -15.71
CA SER A 172 -2.22 -9.04 -16.12
C SER A 172 -1.92 -10.56 -16.17
N ASN A 173 -2.90 -11.43 -15.93
CA ASN A 173 -2.75 -12.89 -16.09
C ASN A 173 -3.63 -13.51 -17.19
N ARG A 174 -4.15 -12.69 -18.13
CA ARG A 174 -4.83 -13.21 -19.35
C ARG A 174 -3.91 -13.60 -20.51
N LYS A 175 -2.58 -13.53 -20.35
CA LYS A 175 -1.64 -14.07 -21.35
C LYS A 175 -1.05 -15.42 -20.97
N ASN A 176 -1.04 -15.78 -19.67
CA ASN A 176 -0.49 -17.06 -19.23
C ASN A 176 -1.55 -18.15 -19.00
N MET A 177 -2.83 -17.79 -18.84
CA MET A 177 -3.91 -18.79 -18.81
C MET A 177 -4.26 -19.35 -20.19
N ALA A 178 -3.99 -18.61 -21.28
CA ALA A 178 -4.22 -19.10 -22.65
C ALA A 178 -3.16 -20.10 -23.12
N LEU A 179 -1.94 -20.06 -22.57
CA LEU A 179 -0.86 -20.99 -22.96
C LEU A 179 -0.93 -22.34 -22.22
N THR A 180 -1.59 -22.41 -21.06
CA THR A 180 -1.78 -23.69 -20.36
C THR A 180 -2.89 -24.53 -20.99
N PHE A 181 -3.95 -23.91 -21.53
CA PHE A 181 -5.05 -24.63 -22.18
C PHE A 181 -4.73 -25.13 -23.60
N GLN A 182 -3.75 -24.55 -24.29
CA GLN A 182 -3.33 -25.05 -25.61
C GLN A 182 -2.44 -26.30 -25.51
N ASN A 183 -1.70 -26.48 -24.41
CA ASN A 183 -0.73 -27.58 -24.26
C ASN A 183 -1.34 -28.87 -23.69
N GLU A 184 -2.57 -28.85 -23.15
CA GLU A 184 -3.27 -30.06 -22.69
C GLU A 184 -4.12 -30.74 -23.78
N ILE A 185 -4.26 -30.14 -24.97
CA ILE A 185 -5.05 -30.73 -26.08
C ILE A 185 -4.14 -31.48 -27.09
N THR A 186 -2.81 -31.38 -27.01
CA THR A 186 -1.90 -32.06 -27.96
C THR A 186 -1.21 -33.32 -27.41
N THR A 187 -1.54 -33.78 -26.20
CA THR A 187 -0.98 -35.04 -25.63
C THR A 187 -1.98 -36.18 -25.51
N HIS A 188 -3.21 -36.02 -26.01
CA HIS A 188 -4.19 -37.10 -26.12
C HIS A 188 -4.90 -37.13 -27.47
N LEU A 189 -4.12 -37.26 -28.55
CA LEU A 189 -4.49 -37.94 -29.80
C LEU A 189 -3.23 -38.60 -30.39
#